data_AF-A0A1B9IDA2-F1
#
_entry.id   AF-A0A1B9IDA2-F1
#
_cell.length_a   1.000
_cell.length_b   1.000
_cell.length_c   1.000
_cell.angle_alpha   90.00
_cell.angle_beta   90.00
_cell.angle_gamma   90.00
#
_symmetry.space_group_name_H-M   'P 1'
#
loop_
_entity.id
_entity.type
_entity.pdbx_description
1 polymer ?
#
loop_
_entity_poly.entity_id
_entity_poly.type
_entity_poly.pdbx_seq_one_letter_code
_entity_poly.pdbx_strand_id
1 'polypeptide(L)'
;MSQVVNEKSESCTPLGHPAFNEGDIIFRSQDGILFKLDKEILLRYGDFVSEVITAMLEIPQPKPQVSSTTDAKPEEDKVIDIPHDEISLGYSFTILVAPMPILPAASMDILFIILELCKQFGCKSEYVDKVRQRIAEAAIYKKCFWIILGQASTIDDRRLGKMLLQGVAYEIFKDGFDSQLQYYCTSRWTDRIRKMCSTRLPLKITESRWFGTVKVEDLGWALMGPRLWDTAFNKFDENPCLFDLSTPL
;
A
#
# COMPACT_ATOMS: atom_id res chain seq x y z
N MET A 1 52.07 4.46 -11.17
CA MET A 1 51.32 4.83 -12.40
C MET A 1 49.85 4.70 -12.09
N SER A 2 49.23 5.79 -11.66
CA SER A 2 47.81 5.83 -11.31
C SER A 2 47.01 6.11 -12.59
N GLN A 3 46.23 5.14 -13.04
CA GLN A 3 45.27 5.35 -14.12
C GLN A 3 44.09 6.13 -13.56
N VAL A 4 43.99 7.40 -13.99
CA VAL A 4 42.80 8.22 -13.85
C VAL A 4 41.76 7.65 -14.83
N VAL A 5 40.78 6.93 -14.31
CA VAL A 5 39.61 6.51 -15.10
C VAL A 5 38.77 7.77 -15.32
N ASN A 6 38.86 8.27 -16.54
CA ASN A 6 38.12 9.43 -17.02
C ASN A 6 36.71 8.91 -17.42
N GLU A 7 35.77 8.91 -16.48
CA GLU A 7 34.36 8.67 -16.77
C GLU A 7 33.85 9.83 -17.64
N LYS A 8 33.85 9.60 -18.95
CA LYS A 8 33.06 10.40 -19.89
C LYS A 8 31.61 10.24 -19.48
N SER A 9 31.04 11.28 -18.87
CA SER A 9 29.60 11.46 -18.78
C SER A 9 29.06 11.60 -20.21
N GLU A 10 28.64 10.50 -20.81
CA GLU A 10 27.80 10.55 -21.99
C GLU A 10 26.58 11.39 -21.63
N SER A 11 26.36 12.48 -22.38
CA SER A 11 25.17 13.30 -22.26
C SER A 11 23.98 12.47 -22.71
N CYS A 12 23.46 11.65 -21.79
CA CYS A 12 22.26 10.88 -21.98
C CYS A 12 21.10 11.89 -21.94
N THR A 13 20.63 12.30 -23.11
CA THR A 13 19.38 13.06 -23.20
C THR A 13 18.31 12.24 -22.49
N PRO A 14 17.59 12.80 -21.49
CA PRO A 14 16.60 12.05 -20.74
C PRO A 14 15.58 11.40 -21.69
N LEU A 15 15.38 10.10 -21.57
CA LEU A 15 14.41 9.38 -22.39
C LEU A 15 12.99 9.67 -21.88
N GLY A 16 12.09 10.08 -22.76
CA GLY A 16 10.68 10.26 -22.42
C GLY A 16 9.93 8.93 -22.38
N HIS A 17 9.03 8.75 -21.42
CA HIS A 17 8.19 7.56 -21.34
C HIS A 17 7.23 7.48 -22.53
N PRO A 18 7.06 6.32 -23.20
CA PRO A 18 6.30 6.21 -24.44
C PRO A 18 4.81 6.56 -24.32
N ALA A 19 4.22 6.34 -23.14
CA ALA A 19 2.80 6.68 -22.87
C ALA A 19 2.60 8.08 -22.27
N PHE A 20 3.68 8.75 -21.85
CA PHE A 20 3.63 10.03 -21.12
C PHE A 20 4.70 10.97 -21.68
N ASN A 21 4.60 11.28 -22.97
CA ASN A 21 5.59 12.05 -23.73
C ASN A 21 5.14 13.48 -24.06
N GLU A 22 3.91 13.86 -23.71
CA GLU A 22 3.30 15.16 -23.95
C GLU A 22 2.74 15.74 -22.64
N GLY A 23 2.94 17.04 -22.41
CA GLY A 23 2.49 17.71 -21.18
C GLY A 23 3.41 18.84 -20.75
N ASP A 24 2.90 19.70 -19.87
CA ASP A 24 3.56 20.88 -19.28
C ASP A 24 4.09 20.62 -17.86
N ILE A 25 3.74 19.49 -17.25
CA ILE A 25 4.31 19.02 -15.99
C ILE A 25 5.25 17.86 -16.27
N ILE A 26 6.47 17.94 -15.75
CA ILE A 26 7.49 16.91 -15.94
C ILE A 26 7.82 16.27 -14.60
N PHE A 27 7.62 14.97 -14.52
CA PHE A 27 8.15 14.14 -13.43
C PHE A 27 9.34 13.34 -13.94
N ARG A 28 10.30 13.06 -13.06
CA ARG A 28 11.45 12.20 -13.38
C ARG A 28 11.54 11.07 -12.38
N SER A 29 11.64 9.86 -12.91
CA SER A 29 11.87 8.64 -12.14
C SER A 29 13.34 8.53 -11.68
N GLN A 30 13.60 7.59 -10.78
CA GLN A 30 14.95 7.32 -10.26
C GLN A 30 15.93 6.88 -11.35
N ASP A 31 15.46 6.18 -12.38
CA ASP A 31 16.24 5.77 -13.55
C ASP A 31 16.37 6.88 -14.61
N GLY A 32 15.86 8.09 -14.35
CA GLY A 32 16.03 9.26 -15.19
C GLY A 32 15.02 9.39 -16.33
N ILE A 33 14.00 8.52 -16.38
CA ILE A 33 12.93 8.60 -17.37
C ILE A 33 12.00 9.77 -17.06
N LEU A 34 11.65 10.54 -18.10
CA LEU A 34 10.75 11.68 -17.97
C LEU A 34 9.31 11.29 -18.29
N PHE A 35 8.41 11.66 -17.39
CA PHE A 35 6.97 11.55 -17.54
C PHE A 35 6.40 12.95 -17.71
N LYS A 36 5.94 13.24 -18.93
CA LYS A 36 5.26 14.49 -19.25
C LYS A 36 3.76 14.25 -19.12
N LEU A 37 3.13 15.05 -18.28
CA LEU A 37 1.70 14.99 -17.98
C LEU A 37 1.08 16.36 -18.20
N ASP A 38 -0.10 16.36 -18.78
CA ASP A 38 -0.89 17.57 -19.01
C ASP A 38 -1.52 18.05 -17.70
N LYS A 39 -1.23 19.29 -17.31
CA LYS A 39 -1.74 19.93 -16.11
C LYS A 39 -3.26 20.01 -16.11
N GLU A 40 -3.89 20.30 -17.25
CA GLU A 40 -5.35 20.36 -17.36
C GLU A 40 -5.97 18.98 -17.09
N ILE A 41 -5.35 17.91 -17.60
CA ILE A 41 -5.77 16.53 -17.30
C ILE A 41 -5.60 16.22 -15.81
N LEU A 42 -4.45 16.56 -15.24
CA LEU A 42 -4.17 16.33 -13.82
C LEU A 42 -5.09 17.13 -12.90
N LEU A 43 -5.50 18.34 -13.26
CA LEU A 43 -6.48 19.12 -12.50
C LEU A 43 -7.89 18.56 -12.68
N ARG A 44 -8.28 18.25 -13.92
CA ARG A 44 -9.61 17.72 -14.26
C ARG A 44 -9.90 16.42 -13.54
N TYR A 45 -8.93 15.52 -13.44
CA TYR A 45 -9.07 14.27 -12.71
C TYR A 45 -8.57 14.35 -11.27
N GLY A 46 -7.66 15.27 -10.95
CA GLY A 46 -7.13 15.51 -9.61
C GLY A 46 -8.24 15.74 -8.61
N ASP A 47 -9.24 16.56 -8.92
CA ASP A 47 -10.36 16.78 -7.98
C ASP A 47 -11.17 15.50 -7.69
N PHE A 48 -11.14 14.52 -8.58
CA PHE A 48 -11.75 13.21 -8.38
C PHE A 48 -10.80 12.21 -7.73
N VAL A 49 -9.50 12.30 -7.99
CA VAL A 49 -8.50 11.31 -7.63
C VAL A 49 -7.65 11.73 -6.43
N SER A 50 -7.14 12.96 -6.38
CA SER A 50 -6.19 13.49 -5.40
C SER A 50 -6.31 15.02 -5.23
N GLU A 51 -6.70 15.47 -4.03
CA GLU A 51 -6.73 16.91 -3.69
C GLU A 51 -5.31 17.50 -3.55
N VAL A 52 -4.33 16.66 -3.16
CA VAL A 52 -2.93 17.09 -3.00
C VAL A 52 -2.31 17.46 -4.34
N ILE A 53 -2.59 16.70 -5.39
CA ILE A 53 -2.09 17.01 -6.73
C ILE A 53 -2.71 18.31 -7.24
N THR A 54 -4.03 18.50 -7.08
CA THR A 54 -4.68 19.77 -7.44
C THR A 54 -3.99 20.93 -6.73
N ALA A 55 -3.83 20.84 -5.40
CA ALA A 55 -3.17 21.88 -4.61
C ALA A 55 -1.72 22.14 -5.06
N MET A 56 -0.94 21.08 -5.32
CA MET A 56 0.45 21.18 -5.79
C MET A 56 0.56 21.92 -7.14
N LEU A 57 -0.42 21.76 -8.02
CA LEU A 57 -0.46 22.35 -9.36
C LEU A 57 -1.02 23.78 -9.38
N GLU A 58 -1.87 24.12 -8.42
CA GLU A 58 -2.47 25.46 -8.27
C GLU A 58 -1.54 26.44 -7.53
N ILE A 59 -0.73 25.96 -6.59
CA ILE A 59 0.20 26.82 -5.85
C ILE A 59 1.21 27.43 -6.83
N PRO A 60 1.34 28.78 -6.87
CA PRO A 60 2.33 29.45 -7.69
C PRO A 60 3.73 28.95 -7.33
N GLN A 61 4.34 28.22 -8.26
CA GLN A 61 5.70 27.72 -8.08
C GLN A 61 6.66 28.93 -8.05
N PRO A 62 7.65 28.96 -7.12
CA PRO A 62 8.58 30.08 -7.01
C PRO A 62 9.20 30.40 -8.38
N LYS A 63 9.21 31.68 -8.75
CA LYS A 63 9.85 32.12 -9.98
C LYS A 63 11.36 31.92 -9.82
N PRO A 64 12.05 31.27 -10.76
CA PRO A 64 13.50 31.20 -10.71
C PRO A 64 14.03 32.64 -10.65
N GLN A 65 14.86 32.96 -9.66
CA GLN A 65 15.51 34.25 -9.58
C GLN A 65 16.40 34.37 -10.81
N VAL A 66 16.00 35.22 -11.75
CA VAL A 66 16.73 35.48 -12.99
C VAL A 66 18.05 36.15 -12.63
N SER A 67 19.10 35.35 -12.42
CA SER A 67 20.46 35.84 -12.42
C SER A 67 20.78 36.23 -13.86
N SER A 68 20.76 37.54 -14.11
CA SER A 68 21.00 38.18 -15.39
C SER A 68 22.43 37.91 -15.89
N THR A 69 22.65 36.78 -16.54
CA THR A 69 23.80 36.55 -17.41
C THR A 69 23.34 35.70 -18.59
N THR A 70 23.36 36.35 -19.74
CA THR A 70 23.23 35.81 -21.10
C THR A 70 23.96 34.49 -21.29
N ASP A 71 23.20 33.40 -21.33
CA ASP A 71 23.34 32.27 -22.27
C ASP A 71 22.14 31.35 -22.03
N ALA A 72 21.12 31.50 -22.87
CA ALA A 72 19.85 30.78 -22.77
C ALA A 72 20.06 29.29 -23.12
N LYS A 73 20.50 28.50 -22.12
CA LYS A 73 20.14 27.09 -22.06
C LYS A 73 18.62 26.99 -21.95
N PRO A 74 17.97 26.01 -22.61
CA PRO A 74 16.56 25.76 -22.41
C PRO A 74 16.31 25.69 -20.92
N GLU A 75 15.30 26.44 -20.45
CA GLU A 75 14.86 26.39 -19.05
C GLU A 75 14.81 24.90 -18.67
N GLU A 76 15.64 24.49 -17.70
CA GLU A 76 15.44 23.22 -17.03
C GLU A 76 14.08 23.37 -16.36
N ASP A 77 13.05 23.02 -17.12
CA ASP A 77 11.65 22.98 -16.72
C ASP A 77 11.59 22.33 -15.35
N LYS A 78 10.65 22.78 -14.52
CA LYS A 78 10.49 22.31 -13.14
C LYS A 78 10.20 20.81 -13.13
N VAL A 79 11.27 20.00 -13.16
CA VAL A 79 11.21 18.54 -13.11
C VAL A 79 11.00 18.15 -11.65
N ILE A 80 9.94 17.39 -11.40
CA ILE A 80 9.63 16.84 -10.09
C ILE A 80 10.24 15.45 -10.00
N ASP A 81 11.31 15.31 -9.21
CA ASP A 81 11.96 14.03 -8.97
C ASP A 81 11.15 13.14 -8.04
N ILE A 82 10.90 11.90 -8.46
CA ILE A 82 10.22 10.89 -7.65
C ILE A 82 11.13 9.65 -7.54
N PRO A 83 11.45 9.18 -6.31
CA PRO A 83 12.45 8.14 -6.07
C PRO A 83 11.91 6.71 -6.32
N HIS A 84 11.32 6.47 -7.49
CA HIS A 84 10.84 5.16 -7.91
C HIS A 84 11.20 4.90 -9.38
N ASP A 85 11.21 3.64 -9.79
CA ASP A 85 11.51 3.22 -11.16
C ASP A 85 10.41 3.62 -12.16
N GLU A 86 10.76 3.59 -13.44
CA GLU A 86 9.86 3.90 -14.56
C GLU A 86 8.53 3.12 -14.49
N ILE A 87 8.58 1.82 -14.21
CA ILE A 87 7.41 0.94 -14.30
C ILE A 87 6.41 1.27 -13.19
N SER A 88 6.92 1.39 -11.95
CA SER A 88 6.11 1.74 -10.78
C SER A 88 5.45 3.11 -10.94
N LEU A 89 6.17 4.10 -11.49
CA LEU A 89 5.63 5.43 -11.73
C LEU A 89 4.64 5.46 -12.88
N GLY A 90 4.93 4.77 -13.99
CA GLY A 90 4.01 4.65 -15.11
C GLY A 90 2.65 4.12 -14.66
N TYR A 91 2.60 3.06 -13.85
CA TYR A 91 1.34 2.55 -13.31
C TYR A 91 0.67 3.52 -12.34
N SER A 92 1.45 4.20 -11.50
CA SER A 92 0.88 5.20 -10.57
C SER A 92 0.26 6.37 -11.34
N PHE A 93 0.89 6.86 -12.41
CA PHE A 93 0.34 7.92 -13.23
C PHE A 93 -0.91 7.51 -14.00
N THR A 94 -1.03 6.25 -14.43
CA THR A 94 -2.30 5.77 -15.02
C THR A 94 -3.49 5.88 -14.06
N ILE A 95 -3.26 5.83 -12.74
CA ILE A 95 -4.31 6.08 -11.72
C ILE A 95 -4.72 7.54 -11.71
N LEU A 96 -3.77 8.45 -11.87
CA LEU A 96 -3.97 9.89 -11.77
C LEU A 96 -4.63 10.48 -13.02
N VAL A 97 -4.35 9.94 -14.21
CA VAL A 97 -4.86 10.47 -15.47
C VAL A 97 -6.11 9.78 -16.01
N ALA A 98 -6.58 8.72 -15.34
CA ALA A 98 -7.75 7.96 -15.78
C ALA A 98 -8.91 8.04 -14.77
N PRO A 99 -10.15 8.29 -15.23
CA PRO A 99 -11.32 8.34 -14.34
C PRO A 99 -11.60 6.97 -13.68
N MET A 100 -11.33 5.89 -14.41
CA MET A 100 -11.46 4.51 -13.96
C MET A 100 -10.16 3.76 -14.25
N PRO A 101 -9.19 3.78 -13.34
CA PRO A 101 -7.93 3.14 -13.61
C PRO A 101 -8.09 1.63 -13.61
N ILE A 102 -7.73 1.05 -14.73
CA ILE A 102 -7.55 -0.39 -14.86
C ILE A 102 -6.13 -0.65 -14.36
N LEU A 103 -6.02 -1.18 -13.14
CA LEU A 103 -4.73 -1.60 -12.61
C LEU A 103 -4.22 -2.77 -13.46
N PRO A 104 -3.06 -2.62 -14.13
CA PRO A 104 -2.48 -3.69 -14.92
C PRO A 104 -2.07 -4.86 -14.01
N ALA A 105 -1.78 -6.00 -14.63
CA ALA A 105 -1.23 -7.14 -13.92
C ALA A 105 0.20 -6.79 -13.46
N ALA A 106 0.33 -6.31 -12.22
CA ALA A 106 1.59 -5.91 -11.61
C ALA A 106 2.10 -6.96 -10.60
N SER A 107 3.41 -6.91 -10.31
CA SER A 107 3.99 -7.68 -9.20
C SER A 107 3.50 -7.14 -7.85
N MET A 108 3.65 -7.91 -6.77
CA MET A 108 3.25 -7.45 -5.43
C MET A 108 4.04 -6.21 -5.00
N ASP A 109 5.34 -6.18 -5.29
CA ASP A 109 6.23 -5.06 -4.94
C ASP A 109 5.76 -3.77 -5.61
N ILE A 110 5.44 -3.84 -6.91
CA ILE A 110 4.91 -2.71 -7.66
C ILE A 110 3.56 -2.26 -7.09
N LEU A 111 2.66 -3.18 -6.72
CA LEU A 111 1.37 -2.81 -6.11
C LEU A 111 1.54 -2.07 -4.76
N PHE A 112 2.54 -2.43 -3.96
CA PHE A 112 2.84 -1.71 -2.72
C PHE A 112 3.42 -0.33 -2.98
N ILE A 113 4.28 -0.17 -3.99
CA ILE A 113 4.78 1.15 -4.41
C ILE A 113 3.61 2.02 -4.90
N ILE A 114 2.71 1.46 -5.72
CA ILE A 114 1.49 2.16 -6.15
C ILE A 114 0.64 2.58 -4.94
N LEU A 115 0.47 1.70 -3.95
CA LEU A 115 -0.27 2.00 -2.73
C LEU A 115 0.38 3.14 -1.93
N GLU A 116 1.70 3.12 -1.81
CA GLU A 116 2.49 4.18 -1.17
C GLU A 116 2.35 5.50 -1.90
N LEU A 117 2.54 5.52 -3.22
CA LEU A 117 2.39 6.71 -4.05
C LEU A 117 0.97 7.27 -4.00
N CYS A 118 -0.06 6.40 -4.01
CA CYS A 118 -1.43 6.85 -3.83
C CYS A 118 -1.64 7.52 -2.46
N LYS A 119 -0.99 7.06 -1.39
CA LYS A 119 -1.05 7.72 -0.08
C LYS A 119 -0.27 9.04 -0.08
N GLN A 120 0.92 9.06 -0.67
CA GLN A 120 1.78 10.24 -0.77
C GLN A 120 1.09 11.36 -1.54
N PHE A 121 0.45 11.01 -2.67
CA PHE A 121 -0.37 11.94 -3.44
C PHE A 121 -1.75 12.15 -2.83
N GLY A 122 -2.09 11.63 -1.65
CA GLY A 122 -3.40 11.87 -1.03
C GLY A 122 -4.57 11.46 -1.91
N CYS A 123 -4.44 10.34 -2.64
CA CYS A 123 -5.51 9.82 -3.47
C CYS A 123 -6.74 9.44 -2.62
N LYS A 124 -7.94 9.65 -3.16
CA LYS A 124 -9.19 9.32 -2.48
C LYS A 124 -9.31 7.82 -2.23
N SER A 125 -10.02 7.48 -1.16
CA SER A 125 -10.08 6.12 -0.62
C SER A 125 -10.57 5.08 -1.62
N GLU A 126 -11.44 5.45 -2.55
CA GLU A 126 -12.01 4.59 -3.59
C GLU A 126 -10.94 4.08 -4.57
N TYR A 127 -9.91 4.89 -4.84
CA TYR A 127 -8.80 4.52 -5.71
C TYR A 127 -7.77 3.69 -4.94
N VAL A 128 -7.42 4.14 -3.72
CA VAL A 128 -6.51 3.41 -2.84
C VAL A 128 -7.04 2.00 -2.54
N ASP A 129 -8.36 1.87 -2.36
CA ASP A 129 -9.02 0.59 -2.09
C ASP A 129 -8.99 -0.37 -3.27
N LYS A 130 -9.03 0.11 -4.52
CA LYS A 130 -8.83 -0.76 -5.69
C LYS A 130 -7.44 -1.37 -5.67
N VAL A 131 -6.41 -0.60 -5.28
CA VAL A 131 -5.04 -1.11 -5.14
C VAL A 131 -4.98 -2.14 -4.01
N ARG A 132 -5.56 -1.85 -2.83
CA ARG A 132 -5.65 -2.80 -1.71
C ARG A 132 -6.37 -4.09 -2.09
N GLN A 133 -7.48 -3.99 -2.82
CA GLN A 133 -8.23 -5.14 -3.29
C GLN A 133 -7.36 -6.01 -4.20
N ARG A 134 -6.63 -5.42 -5.15
CA ARG A 134 -5.71 -6.18 -6.02
C ARG A 134 -4.58 -6.84 -5.24
N ILE A 135 -4.03 -6.16 -4.23
CA ILE A 135 -3.02 -6.73 -3.31
C ILE A 135 -3.62 -7.95 -2.59
N ALA A 136 -4.82 -7.82 -2.03
CA ALA A 136 -5.49 -8.90 -1.29
C ALA A 136 -5.80 -10.11 -2.17
N GLU A 137 -6.37 -9.89 -3.36
CA GLU A 137 -6.66 -10.93 -4.34
C GLU A 137 -5.38 -11.66 -4.77
N ALA A 138 -4.32 -10.91 -5.09
CA ALA A 138 -3.03 -11.47 -5.47
C ALA A 138 -2.38 -12.26 -4.32
N ALA A 139 -2.51 -11.80 -3.08
CA ALA A 139 -1.99 -12.49 -1.90
C ALA A 139 -2.63 -13.86 -1.69
N ILE A 140 -3.96 -13.93 -1.87
CA ILE A 140 -4.71 -15.18 -1.75
C ILE A 140 -4.35 -16.13 -2.90
N TYR A 141 -4.37 -15.63 -4.14
CA TYR A 141 -4.05 -16.44 -5.32
C TYR A 141 -2.63 -17.02 -5.27
N LYS A 142 -1.64 -16.22 -4.83
CA LYS A 142 -0.23 -16.63 -4.70
C LYS A 142 0.07 -17.36 -3.39
N LYS A 143 -0.94 -17.59 -2.53
CA LYS A 143 -0.80 -18.24 -1.21
C LYS A 143 0.22 -17.58 -0.29
N CYS A 144 0.38 -16.26 -0.36
CA CYS A 144 1.28 -15.49 0.50
C CYS A 144 0.54 -14.62 1.53
N PHE A 145 -0.74 -14.93 1.80
CA PHE A 145 -1.62 -14.22 2.75
C PHE A 145 -0.92 -13.74 4.03
N TRP A 146 -0.25 -14.62 4.77
CA TRP A 146 0.38 -14.27 6.05
C TRP A 146 1.50 -13.24 5.93
N ILE A 147 2.31 -13.34 4.87
CA ILE A 147 3.39 -12.39 4.59
C ILE A 147 2.80 -11.00 4.35
N ILE A 148 1.76 -10.94 3.51
CA ILE A 148 1.11 -9.68 3.13
C ILE A 148 0.32 -9.09 4.32
N LEU A 149 -0.27 -9.93 5.17
CA LEU A 149 -0.89 -9.50 6.41
C LEU A 149 0.14 -8.90 7.39
N GLY A 150 1.33 -9.50 7.47
CA GLY A 150 2.45 -8.96 8.24
C GLY A 150 2.95 -7.61 7.71
N GLN A 151 3.04 -7.46 6.39
CA GLN A 151 3.35 -6.17 5.77
C GLN A 151 2.28 -5.12 6.08
N ALA A 152 1.00 -5.44 5.90
CA ALA A 152 -0.11 -4.57 6.26
C ALA A 152 -0.07 -4.17 7.75
N SER A 153 0.30 -5.11 8.62
CA SER A 153 0.51 -4.88 10.05
C SER A 153 1.63 -3.89 10.34
N THR A 154 2.74 -4.00 9.62
CA THR A 154 3.92 -3.15 9.78
C THR A 154 3.63 -1.69 9.43
N ILE A 155 2.81 -1.46 8.39
CA ILE A 155 2.40 -0.11 7.95
C ILE A 155 1.08 0.36 8.58
N ASP A 156 0.53 -0.38 9.55
CA ASP A 156 -0.81 -0.22 10.17
C ASP A 156 -1.94 0.03 9.14
N ASP A 157 -1.89 -0.59 7.95
CA ASP A 157 -2.94 -0.48 6.94
C ASP A 157 -4.09 -1.45 7.25
N ARG A 158 -4.94 -1.03 8.20
CA ARG A 158 -6.04 -1.87 8.70
C ARG A 158 -7.08 -2.20 7.64
N ARG A 159 -7.28 -1.33 6.65
CA ARG A 159 -8.25 -1.56 5.57
C ARG A 159 -7.77 -2.69 4.65
N LEU A 160 -6.47 -2.73 4.34
CA LEU A 160 -5.87 -3.88 3.66
C LEU A 160 -5.94 -5.15 4.53
N GLY A 161 -5.61 -5.05 5.81
CA GLY A 161 -5.73 -6.17 6.76
C GLY A 161 -7.13 -6.78 6.80
N LYS A 162 -8.17 -5.93 6.87
CA LYS A 162 -9.57 -6.34 6.80
C LYS A 162 -9.89 -7.09 5.51
N MET A 163 -9.52 -6.54 4.35
CA MET A 163 -9.75 -7.18 3.04
C MET A 163 -9.07 -8.56 2.96
N LEU A 164 -7.84 -8.67 3.45
CA LEU A 164 -7.12 -9.95 3.53
C LEU A 164 -7.86 -10.96 4.41
N LEU A 165 -8.24 -10.55 5.63
CA LEU A 165 -8.92 -11.41 6.60
C LEU A 165 -10.31 -11.86 6.14
N GLN A 166 -11.03 -11.01 5.41
CA GLN A 166 -12.33 -11.35 4.82
C GLN A 166 -12.21 -12.24 3.58
N GLY A 167 -11.12 -12.08 2.80
CA GLY A 167 -10.92 -12.84 1.57
C GLY A 167 -10.27 -14.21 1.77
N VAL A 168 -9.58 -14.44 2.88
CA VAL A 168 -8.91 -15.71 3.15
C VAL A 168 -9.91 -16.81 3.50
N ALA A 169 -9.73 -17.98 2.91
CA ALA A 169 -10.52 -19.16 3.26
C ALA A 169 -10.22 -19.58 4.72
N TYR A 170 -11.27 -19.98 5.44
CA TYR A 170 -11.18 -20.38 6.84
C TYR A 170 -10.05 -21.39 7.11
N GLU A 171 -9.89 -22.42 6.26
CA GLU A 171 -8.85 -23.44 6.47
C GLU A 171 -7.43 -22.90 6.35
N ILE A 172 -7.18 -21.98 5.39
CA ILE A 172 -5.87 -21.33 5.24
C ILE A 172 -5.54 -20.49 6.47
N PHE A 173 -6.55 -19.80 7.01
CA PHE A 173 -6.39 -19.02 8.24
C PHE A 173 -6.15 -19.91 9.46
N LYS A 174 -6.95 -20.97 9.61
CA LYS A 174 -6.84 -21.93 10.70
C LYS A 174 -5.46 -22.57 10.78
N ASP A 175 -4.92 -23.02 9.65
CA ASP A 175 -3.63 -23.73 9.60
C ASP A 175 -2.45 -22.84 10.04
N GLY A 176 -2.56 -21.52 9.88
CA GLY A 176 -1.52 -20.56 10.23
C GLY A 176 -1.78 -19.72 11.48
N PHE A 177 -2.95 -19.86 12.11
CA PHE A 177 -3.43 -18.88 13.10
C PHE A 177 -2.48 -18.68 14.28
N ASP A 178 -1.94 -19.74 14.87
CA ASP A 178 -1.08 -19.58 16.04
C ASP A 178 0.37 -19.25 15.66
N SER A 179 0.92 -19.97 14.69
CA SER A 179 2.33 -19.88 14.31
C SER A 179 2.63 -18.69 13.40
N GLN A 180 1.87 -18.55 12.32
CA GLN A 180 2.14 -17.55 11.28
C GLN A 180 1.69 -16.15 11.70
N LEU A 181 0.57 -16.03 12.42
CA LEU A 181 0.11 -14.75 12.94
C LEU A 181 1.17 -14.10 13.85
N GLN A 182 1.68 -14.86 14.82
CA GLN A 182 2.69 -14.37 15.75
C GLN A 182 4.05 -14.13 15.07
N TYR A 183 4.37 -14.89 14.03
CA TYR A 183 5.62 -14.74 13.29
C TYR A 183 5.63 -13.50 12.39
N TYR A 184 4.55 -13.25 11.64
CA TYR A 184 4.52 -12.18 10.63
C TYR A 184 3.92 -10.86 11.12
N CYS A 185 2.95 -10.88 12.03
CA CYS A 185 2.23 -9.68 12.44
C CYS A 185 2.85 -9.03 13.68
N THR A 186 2.69 -7.70 13.78
CA THR A 186 3.03 -6.98 15.02
C THR A 186 2.18 -7.50 16.19
N SER A 187 2.68 -7.33 17.42
CA SER A 187 1.95 -7.74 18.64
C SER A 187 0.55 -7.11 18.71
N ARG A 188 0.44 -5.82 18.39
CA ARG A 188 -0.83 -5.09 18.37
C ARG A 188 -1.88 -5.72 17.43
N TRP A 189 -1.46 -6.12 16.23
CA TRP A 189 -2.36 -6.79 15.28
C TRP A 189 -2.66 -8.22 15.71
N THR A 190 -1.66 -8.95 16.20
CA THR A 190 -1.83 -10.31 16.74
C THR A 190 -2.89 -10.32 17.84
N ASP A 191 -2.77 -9.43 18.83
CA ASP A 191 -3.71 -9.32 19.95
C ASP A 191 -5.11 -8.93 19.47
N ARG A 192 -5.20 -8.01 18.51
CA ARG A 192 -6.47 -7.59 17.92
C ARG A 192 -7.16 -8.73 17.19
N ILE A 193 -6.45 -9.42 16.31
CA ILE A 193 -6.99 -10.55 15.54
C ILE A 193 -7.42 -11.65 16.52
N ARG A 194 -6.57 -12.01 17.49
CA ARG A 194 -6.93 -12.96 18.55
C ARG A 194 -8.19 -12.55 19.29
N LYS A 195 -8.30 -11.31 19.75
CA LYS A 195 -9.50 -10.80 20.44
C LYS A 195 -10.76 -10.88 19.58
N MET A 196 -10.66 -10.61 18.27
CA MET A 196 -11.81 -10.73 17.36
C MET A 196 -12.19 -12.20 17.10
N CYS A 197 -11.22 -13.10 17.15
CA CYS A 197 -11.43 -14.53 16.97
C CYS A 197 -11.82 -15.28 18.25
N SER A 198 -11.50 -14.75 19.44
CA SER A 198 -11.91 -15.33 20.71
C SER A 198 -13.42 -15.26 20.85
N THR A 199 -14.05 -16.41 21.13
CA THR A 199 -15.44 -16.45 21.58
C THR A 199 -15.54 -15.90 23.00
N ARG A 200 -16.73 -15.49 23.44
CA ARG A 200 -16.97 -15.12 24.85
C ARG A 200 -16.79 -16.27 25.84
N LEU A 201 -16.63 -17.50 25.34
CA LEU A 201 -16.53 -18.71 26.14
C LEU A 201 -15.25 -19.45 25.74
N PRO A 202 -14.18 -19.37 26.58
CA PRO A 202 -12.96 -20.12 26.31
C PRO A 202 -13.28 -21.62 26.37
N LEU A 203 -12.96 -22.35 25.30
CA LEU A 203 -12.98 -23.81 25.32
C LEU A 203 -11.80 -24.31 26.14
N LYS A 204 -12.04 -24.69 27.39
CA LYS A 204 -11.02 -25.33 28.21
C LYS A 204 -10.85 -26.79 27.79
N ILE A 205 -9.90 -27.08 26.91
CA ILE A 205 -9.42 -28.46 26.76
C ILE A 205 -8.55 -28.77 27.97
N THR A 206 -8.91 -29.82 28.71
CA THR A 206 -8.10 -30.29 29.84
C THR A 206 -7.27 -31.46 29.34
N GLU A 207 -6.04 -31.21 28.91
CA GLU A 207 -5.11 -32.30 28.56
C GLU A 207 -4.47 -32.82 29.86
N SER A 208 -4.94 -33.95 30.38
CA SER A 208 -4.35 -34.58 31.56
C SER A 208 -3.11 -35.38 31.17
N ARG A 209 -1.92 -34.79 31.32
CA ARG A 209 -0.67 -35.57 31.38
C ARG A 209 -0.47 -36.08 32.80
N TRP A 210 -0.03 -37.32 32.96
CA TRP A 210 0.24 -37.99 34.24
C TRP A 210 1.19 -37.22 35.19
N PHE A 211 1.83 -36.14 34.71
CA PHE A 211 2.73 -35.27 35.47
C PHE A 211 2.41 -33.76 35.33
N GLY A 212 1.13 -33.38 35.42
CA GLY A 212 0.75 -32.11 36.05
C GLY A 212 1.01 -30.81 35.30
N THR A 213 0.56 -30.67 34.06
CA THR A 213 0.33 -29.35 33.45
C THR A 213 -0.99 -29.34 32.71
N VAL A 214 -1.92 -28.48 33.14
CA VAL A 214 -3.17 -28.22 32.42
C VAL A 214 -2.88 -27.10 31.42
N LYS A 215 -2.82 -27.44 30.13
CA LYS A 215 -2.74 -26.43 29.07
C LYS A 215 -4.16 -25.96 28.77
N VAL A 216 -4.47 -24.71 29.11
CA VAL A 216 -5.71 -24.06 28.67
C VAL A 216 -5.40 -23.32 27.38
N GLU A 217 -5.91 -23.80 26.26
CA GLU A 217 -5.83 -23.12 24.98
C GLU A 217 -7.14 -22.37 24.70
N ASP A 218 -7.07 -21.09 24.32
CA ASP A 218 -8.24 -20.38 23.83
C ASP A 218 -8.51 -20.80 22.37
N LEU A 219 -9.30 -21.86 22.21
CA LEU A 219 -9.74 -22.36 20.90
C LEU A 219 -11.07 -21.77 20.47
N GLY A 220 -11.49 -20.64 21.04
CA GLY A 220 -12.73 -19.97 20.63
C GLY A 220 -12.81 -19.71 19.14
N TRP A 221 -11.66 -19.43 18.51
CA TRP A 221 -11.56 -19.23 17.07
C TRP A 221 -11.86 -20.48 16.25
N ALA A 222 -11.52 -21.67 16.75
CA ALA A 222 -11.76 -22.95 16.06
C ALA A 222 -13.26 -23.33 16.04
N LEU A 223 -14.07 -22.66 16.87
CA LEU A 223 -15.53 -22.76 16.86
C LEU A 223 -16.20 -21.77 15.88
N MET A 224 -15.45 -20.82 15.30
CA MET A 224 -16.01 -19.94 14.29
C MET A 224 -16.24 -20.75 13.02
N GLY A 225 -17.49 -21.17 12.81
CA GLY A 225 -17.91 -21.75 11.55
C GLY A 225 -17.81 -20.72 10.41
N PRO A 226 -17.79 -21.19 9.14
CA PRO A 226 -17.66 -20.32 7.96
C PRO A 226 -18.63 -19.13 7.93
N ARG A 227 -19.86 -19.30 8.44
CA ARG A 227 -20.88 -18.23 8.48
C ARG A 227 -20.55 -17.07 9.41
N LEU A 228 -19.78 -17.32 10.47
CA LEU A 228 -19.35 -16.27 11.40
C LEU A 228 -18.10 -15.55 10.88
N TRP A 229 -17.28 -16.26 10.09
CA TRP A 229 -16.04 -15.75 9.51
C TRP A 229 -16.24 -14.51 8.65
N ASP A 230 -17.24 -14.52 7.76
CA ASP A 230 -17.52 -13.43 6.81
C ASP A 230 -17.71 -12.06 7.48
N THR A 231 -18.14 -12.06 8.75
CA THR A 231 -18.40 -10.83 9.52
C THR A 231 -17.41 -10.58 10.65
N ALA A 232 -16.54 -11.55 10.95
CA ALA A 232 -15.64 -11.52 12.10
C ALA A 232 -14.74 -10.28 12.09
N PHE A 233 -14.35 -9.80 10.90
CA PHE A 233 -13.41 -8.68 10.74
C PHE A 233 -14.05 -7.39 10.24
N ASN A 234 -15.38 -7.27 10.26
CA ASN A 234 -16.08 -6.06 9.79
C ASN A 234 -15.62 -4.78 10.49
N LYS A 235 -15.19 -4.90 11.75
CA LYS A 235 -14.72 -3.81 12.61
C LYS A 235 -13.20 -3.75 12.74
N PHE A 236 -12.45 -4.45 11.90
CA PHE A 236 -10.99 -4.51 12.03
C PHE A 236 -10.32 -3.17 11.74
N ASP A 237 -10.87 -2.40 10.82
CA ASP A 237 -10.46 -1.05 10.44
C ASP A 237 -10.91 0.05 11.42
N GLU A 238 -11.91 -0.22 12.27
CA GLU A 238 -12.39 0.73 13.27
C GLU A 238 -11.33 1.05 14.34
N ASN A 239 -11.33 2.26 14.89
CA ASN A 239 -10.38 2.64 15.93
C ASN A 239 -10.65 1.87 17.25
N PRO A 240 -9.63 1.22 17.83
CA PRO A 240 -9.82 0.35 18.99
C PRO A 240 -10.11 1.10 20.30
N CYS A 241 -10.05 2.44 20.32
CA CYS A 241 -10.31 3.24 21.52
C CYS A 241 -11.76 3.13 22.05
N LEU A 242 -12.68 2.47 21.33
CA LEU A 242 -14.10 2.39 21.68
C LEU A 242 -14.60 1.01 22.10
N PHE A 243 -13.74 -0.02 22.15
CA PHE A 243 -14.13 -1.29 22.77
C PHE A 243 -13.84 -1.24 24.27
N ASP A 244 -14.52 -0.33 24.94
CA ASP A 244 -14.62 -0.30 26.39
C ASP A 244 -15.27 -1.62 26.83
N LEU A 245 -14.56 -2.38 27.65
CA LEU A 245 -14.95 -3.72 28.12
C LEU A 245 -16.05 -3.64 29.20
N SER A 246 -16.88 -2.60 29.17
CA SER A 246 -17.83 -2.24 30.22
C SER A 246 -19.28 -2.65 29.95
N THR A 247 -19.58 -3.42 28.89
CA THR A 247 -20.88 -4.10 28.77
C THR A 247 -20.82 -5.52 29.35
N PRO A 248 -21.26 -5.74 30.61
CA PRO A 248 -21.57 -7.08 31.09
C PRO A 248 -22.77 -7.63 30.32
N LEU A 249 -22.69 -8.91 29.90
CA LEU A 249 -23.86 -9.77 29.73
C LEU A 249 -23.98 -10.65 30.97
#